data_AF-A0AAV2M3C1-F1
#
_entry.id   AF-A0AAV2M3C1-F1
#
_cell.length_a   1.000
_cell.length_b   1.000
_cell.length_c   1.000
_cell.angle_alpha   90.00
_cell.angle_beta   90.00
_cell.angle_gamma   90.00
#
_symmetry.space_group_name_H-M   'P 1'
#
loop_
_entity.id
_entity.type
_entity.pdbx_description
1 polymer ?
#
loop_
_entity_poly.entity_id
_entity_poly.type
_entity_poly.pdbx_seq_one_letter_code
_entity_poly.pdbx_strand_id
1 'polypeptide(L)'
;MLFKDGTTNKLVGCYVDESPEDVVLVRVYGNKTELIVDRDNELKSFQVLHANGCAPRLYCTFQNGICYEFMEGDALGTQDVRDPTLCQLIAREMARIHSIHAHNGCIPKPNLWIKMRQYFSLVATEFTNEASNIR
;
A
#
# COMPACT_ATOMS: atom_id res chain seq x y z
N MET A 1 13.75 7.38 11.88
CA MET A 1 12.60 6.89 12.69
C MET A 1 12.10 5.55 12.13
N LEU A 2 11.75 4.56 12.96
CA LEU A 2 11.20 3.27 12.51
C LEU A 2 9.67 3.28 12.65
N PHE A 3 8.95 3.11 11.55
CA PHE A 3 7.49 3.03 11.54
C PHE A 3 7.06 1.55 11.63
N LYS A 4 6.23 1.20 12.62
CA LYS A 4 5.93 -0.20 12.98
C LYS A 4 4.57 -0.73 12.48
N ASP A 5 3.76 0.07 11.80
CA ASP A 5 2.39 -0.34 11.39
C ASP A 5 2.29 -1.10 10.06
N GLY A 6 3.42 -1.42 9.42
CA GLY A 6 3.43 -2.27 8.24
C GLY A 6 3.29 -3.75 8.60
N THR A 7 2.15 -4.38 8.30
CA THR A 7 1.95 -5.84 8.48
C THR A 7 2.87 -6.67 7.58
N THR A 8 3.14 -6.16 6.38
CA THR A 8 3.82 -6.90 5.30
C THR A 8 5.22 -6.37 4.98
N ASN A 9 5.59 -5.17 5.46
CA ASN A 9 6.82 -4.49 5.06
C ASN A 9 7.44 -3.74 6.26
N LYS A 10 8.76 -3.56 6.24
CA LYS A 10 9.45 -2.67 7.17
C LYS A 10 9.53 -1.27 6.57
N LEU A 11 9.20 -0.24 7.34
CA LEU A 11 9.21 1.15 6.89
C LEU A 11 10.14 1.98 7.79
N VAL A 12 11.11 2.66 7.18
CA VAL A 12 12.13 3.46 7.88
C VAL A 12 12.14 4.87 7.29
N GLY A 13 12.01 5.89 8.15
CA GLY A 13 12.28 7.27 7.79
C GLY A 13 13.76 7.62 8.02
N CYS A 14 14.42 8.13 6.98
CA CYS A 14 15.82 8.55 6.98
C CYS A 14 15.91 10.06 6.72
N TYR A 15 16.82 10.75 7.40
CA TYR A 15 17.09 12.17 7.24
C TYR A 15 18.59 12.41 7.48
N VAL A 16 19.16 13.46 6.88
CA VAL A 16 20.58 13.79 7.00
C VAL A 16 20.82 14.82 8.11
N ASP A 17 19.90 15.77 8.28
CA ASP A 17 19.92 16.83 9.31
C ASP A 17 18.63 16.81 10.15
N GLU A 18 18.52 17.64 11.19
CA GLU A 18 17.29 17.73 12.04
C GLU A 18 16.08 18.38 11.32
N SER A 19 16.13 18.57 10.00
CA SER A 19 15.02 19.11 9.21
C SER A 19 14.01 18.01 8.83
N PRO A 20 12.72 18.16 9.19
CA PRO A 20 11.66 17.26 8.74
C PRO A 20 11.46 17.28 7.21
N GLU A 21 11.88 18.34 6.54
CA GLU A 21 11.72 18.52 5.08
C GLU A 21 12.62 17.57 4.27
N ASP A 22 13.68 17.03 4.89
CA ASP A 22 14.64 16.13 4.25
C ASP A 22 14.37 14.65 4.55
N VAL A 23 13.20 14.33 5.12
CA VAL A 23 12.85 12.95 5.47
C VAL A 23 12.44 12.17 4.21
N VAL A 24 13.12 11.05 3.99
CA VAL A 24 12.75 10.06 2.97
C VAL A 24 12.27 8.77 3.62
N LEU A 25 11.26 8.14 3.03
CA LEU A 25 10.72 6.85 3.47
C LEU A 25 11.31 5.70 2.65
N VAL A 26 11.97 4.78 3.32
CA VAL A 26 12.48 3.53 2.77
C VAL A 26 11.56 2.38 3.21
N ARG A 27 10.86 1.77 2.24
CA ARG A 27 10.01 0.59 2.44
C ARG A 27 10.73 -0.66 1.94
N VAL A 28 11.03 -1.57 2.84
CA VAL A 28 11.65 -2.87 2.55
C VAL A 28 10.59 -3.96 2.57
N TYR A 29 10.50 -4.73 1.49
CA TYR A 29 9.52 -5.80 1.32
C TYR A 29 9.77 -6.96 2.28
N GLY A 30 8.70 -7.47 2.90
CA GLY A 30 8.75 -8.64 3.77
C GLY A 30 8.87 -9.95 3.00
N ASN A 31 9.45 -10.96 3.66
CA ASN A 31 9.71 -12.29 3.09
C ASN A 31 8.39 -13.04 2.79
N LYS A 32 8.28 -13.71 1.64
CA LYS A 32 7.13 -14.54 1.21
C LYS A 32 5.82 -13.78 0.91
N THR A 33 5.91 -12.54 0.48
CA THR A 33 4.73 -11.71 0.19
C THR A 33 4.39 -11.66 -1.30
N GLU A 34 5.30 -12.17 -2.14
CA GLU A 34 5.19 -12.30 -3.59
C GLU A 34 4.06 -13.24 -4.07
N LEU A 35 3.59 -14.15 -3.21
CA LEU A 35 2.44 -15.03 -3.53
C LEU A 35 1.10 -14.26 -3.58
N ILE A 36 1.05 -13.10 -2.91
CA ILE A 36 -0.16 -12.28 -2.77
C ILE A 36 0.02 -10.93 -3.47
N VAL A 37 1.23 -10.37 -3.42
CA VAL A 37 1.58 -9.03 -3.89
C VAL A 37 2.44 -9.11 -5.15
N ASP A 38 1.91 -8.60 -6.25
CA ASP A 38 2.63 -8.37 -7.50
C ASP A 38 3.35 -7.02 -7.42
N ARG A 39 4.67 -7.05 -7.21
CA ARG A 39 5.48 -5.85 -6.97
C ARG A 39 5.62 -4.97 -8.21
N ASP A 40 5.61 -5.55 -9.40
CA ASP A 40 5.68 -4.78 -10.66
C ASP A 40 4.39 -4.00 -10.89
N ASN A 41 3.24 -4.62 -10.62
CA ASN A 41 1.95 -3.94 -10.70
C ASN A 41 1.78 -2.91 -9.57
N GLU A 42 2.29 -3.16 -8.37
CA GLU A 42 2.34 -2.16 -7.29
C GLU A 42 3.13 -0.93 -7.72
N LEU A 43 4.34 -1.12 -8.28
CA LEU A 43 5.19 -0.04 -8.73
C LEU A 43 4.55 0.79 -9.87
N LYS A 44 4.00 0.12 -10.89
CA LYS A 44 3.27 0.80 -11.98
C LYS A 44 2.09 1.61 -11.46
N SER A 45 1.30 1.03 -10.55
CA SER A 45 0.16 1.72 -9.94
C SER A 45 0.61 2.94 -9.14
N PHE A 46 1.70 2.81 -8.39
CA PHE A 46 2.28 3.91 -7.63
C PHE A 46 2.70 5.08 -8.54
N GLN A 47 3.39 4.79 -9.65
CA GLN A 47 3.80 5.80 -10.63
C GLN A 47 2.60 6.50 -11.29
N VAL A 48 1.55 5.74 -11.63
CA VAL A 48 0.29 6.28 -12.17
C VAL A 48 -0.37 7.22 -11.16
N LEU A 49 -0.48 6.81 -9.90
CA LEU A 49 -1.09 7.61 -8.85
C LEU A 49 -0.29 8.89 -8.59
N HIS A 50 1.03 8.81 -8.56
CA HIS A 50 1.90 9.98 -8.38
C HIS A 50 1.74 10.97 -9.54
N ALA A 51 1.68 10.49 -10.79
CA ALA A 51 1.46 11.34 -11.96
C ALA A 51 0.10 12.08 -11.93
N ASN A 52 -0.86 11.61 -11.12
CA ASN A 52 -2.16 12.25 -10.90
C ASN A 52 -2.26 12.97 -9.54
N GLY A 53 -1.17 13.12 -8.81
CA GLY A 53 -1.13 13.77 -7.50
C GLY A 53 -1.84 12.99 -6.39
N CYS A 54 -1.97 11.68 -6.54
CA CYS A 54 -2.62 10.77 -5.58
C CYS A 54 -1.62 9.82 -4.87
N ALA A 55 -0.33 9.97 -5.11
CA ALA A 55 0.72 9.28 -4.36
C ALA A 55 1.94 10.20 -4.18
N PRO A 56 2.71 10.01 -3.10
CA PRO A 56 3.92 10.79 -2.86
C PRO A 56 4.99 10.50 -3.92
N ARG A 57 5.98 11.37 -4.03
CA ARG A 57 7.06 11.25 -5.00
C ARG A 57 7.89 9.99 -4.78
N LEU A 58 7.99 9.16 -5.81
CA LEU A 58 8.91 8.02 -5.83
C LEU A 58 10.32 8.49 -6.22
N TYR A 59 11.30 8.27 -5.34
CA TYR A 59 12.70 8.63 -5.62
C TYR A 59 13.45 7.51 -6.33
N CYS A 60 13.35 6.29 -5.83
CA CYS A 60 14.00 5.13 -6.46
C CYS A 60 13.35 3.80 -6.06
N THR A 61 13.72 2.76 -6.80
CA THR A 61 13.39 1.37 -6.52
C THR A 61 14.66 0.56 -6.38
N PHE A 62 14.60 -0.50 -5.60
CA PHE A 62 15.69 -1.45 -5.41
C PHE A 62 15.11 -2.87 -5.29
N GLN A 63 15.97 -3.89 -5.34
CA GLN A 63 15.53 -5.28 -5.51
C GLN A 63 14.50 -5.73 -4.45
N ASN A 64 14.61 -5.24 -3.22
CA ASN A 64 13.74 -5.59 -2.11
C ASN A 64 12.96 -4.40 -1.54
N GLY A 65 12.66 -3.36 -2.34
CA GLY A 65 11.87 -2.24 -1.84
C GLY A 65 11.88 -0.96 -2.69
N ILE A 66 11.38 0.11 -2.09
CA ILE A 66 11.24 1.44 -2.70
C ILE A 66 11.58 2.56 -1.72
N CYS A 67 12.01 3.69 -2.26
CA CYS A 67 12.24 4.94 -1.53
C CYS A 67 11.33 6.05 -2.08
N TYR A 68 10.56 6.70 -1.21
CA TYR A 68 9.59 7.73 -1.59
C TYR A 68 9.50 8.85 -0.54
N GLU A 69 8.86 9.95 -0.93
CA GLU A 69 8.65 11.14 -0.11
C GLU A 69 7.86 10.83 1.17
N PHE A 70 8.32 11.43 2.28
CA PHE A 70 7.59 11.41 3.54
C PHE A 70 6.40 12.37 3.47
N MET A 71 5.22 11.87 3.81
CA MET A 71 4.03 12.71 3.96
C MET A 71 3.85 13.04 5.43
N GLU A 72 3.93 14.32 5.76
CA GLU A 72 3.67 14.81 7.12
C GLU A 72 2.18 14.66 7.45
N GLY A 73 1.92 14.12 8.65
CA GLY A 73 0.57 13.92 9.17
C GLY A 73 0.45 12.63 9.97
N ASP A 74 -0.72 12.49 10.61
CA ASP A 74 -1.07 11.31 11.40
C ASP A 74 -1.99 10.37 10.61
N ALA A 75 -1.77 9.07 10.78
CA ALA A 75 -2.64 8.06 10.19
C ALA A 75 -4.02 8.08 10.86
N LEU A 76 -5.09 8.05 10.05
CA LEU A 76 -6.46 7.97 10.55
C LEU A 76 -6.72 6.65 11.28
N GLY A 77 -7.34 6.74 12.45
CA GLY A 77 -7.82 5.62 13.25
C GLY A 77 -9.27 5.22 12.92
N THR A 78 -9.73 4.16 13.58
CA THR A 78 -11.09 3.60 13.33
C THR A 78 -12.24 4.50 13.74
N GLN A 79 -12.02 5.41 14.70
CA GLN A 79 -13.00 6.43 15.08
C GLN A 79 -13.08 7.56 14.06
N ASP A 80 -11.97 7.89 13.40
CA ASP A 80 -11.87 9.02 12.48
C ASP A 80 -12.68 8.78 11.20
N VAL A 81 -12.71 7.53 10.72
CA VAL A 81 -13.52 7.16 9.55
C VAL A 81 -15.03 7.24 9.80
N ARG A 82 -15.47 7.39 11.06
CA ARG A 82 -16.88 7.60 11.42
C ARG A 82 -17.24 9.08 11.51
N ASP A 83 -16.26 9.97 11.55
CA ASP A 83 -16.51 11.40 11.53
C ASP A 83 -17.10 11.80 10.15
N PRO A 84 -18.27 12.45 10.10
CA PRO A 84 -18.90 12.82 8.83
C PRO A 84 -18.03 13.73 7.95
N THR A 85 -17.22 14.60 8.55
CA THR A 85 -16.36 15.54 7.82
C THR A 85 -15.20 14.79 7.18
N LEU A 86 -14.51 13.95 7.94
CA LEU A 86 -13.43 13.11 7.43
C LEU A 86 -13.93 12.11 6.38
N CYS A 87 -15.10 11.52 6.58
CA CYS A 87 -15.73 10.62 5.61
C CYS A 87 -15.97 11.32 4.27
N GLN A 88 -16.41 12.58 4.27
CA GLN A 88 -16.56 13.36 3.04
C GLN A 88 -15.22 13.62 2.34
N LEU A 89 -14.16 13.91 3.09
CA LEU A 89 -12.81 14.10 2.54
C LEU A 89 -12.26 12.80 1.93
N ILE A 90 -12.41 11.68 2.64
CA ILE A 90 -12.04 10.34 2.14
C ILE A 90 -12.80 10.03 0.84
N ALA A 91 -14.11 10.28 0.80
CA ALA A 91 -14.93 10.03 -0.39
C ALA A 91 -14.47 10.87 -1.60
N ARG A 92 -14.07 12.13 -1.39
CA ARG A 92 -13.52 12.99 -2.45
C ARG A 92 -12.20 12.46 -2.99
N GLU A 93 -11.29 12.06 -2.12
CA GLU A 93 -10.00 11.49 -2.55
C GLU A 93 -10.18 10.13 -3.24
N MET A 94 -11.08 9.28 -2.75
CA MET A 94 -11.46 8.04 -3.45
C MET A 94 -12.03 8.31 -4.85
N ALA A 95 -12.87 9.34 -5.01
CA ALA A 95 -13.40 9.74 -6.32
C ALA A 95 -12.29 10.23 -7.28
N ARG A 96 -11.28 10.94 -6.76
CA ARG A 96 -10.10 11.34 -7.53
C ARG A 96 -9.29 10.13 -8.00
N ILE A 97 -9.08 9.14 -7.14
CA ILE A 97 -8.38 7.90 -7.52
C ILE A 97 -9.19 7.13 -8.57
N HIS A 98 -10.51 7.03 -8.40
CA HIS A 98 -11.39 6.31 -9.34
C HIS A 98 -11.50 6.98 -10.72
N SER A 99 -11.22 8.28 -10.85
CA SER A 99 -11.23 8.98 -12.14
C SER A 99 -9.94 8.83 -12.94
N ILE A 100 -8.91 8.20 -12.36
CA ILE A 100 -7.65 7.92 -13.05
C ILE A 100 -7.87 6.78 -14.06
N HIS A 101 -7.86 7.14 -15.33
CA HIS A 101 -7.86 6.16 -16.41
C HIS A 101 -6.43 5.67 -16.63
N ALA A 102 -6.22 4.36 -16.68
CA ALA A 102 -4.90 3.81 -16.97
C ALA A 102 -4.42 4.32 -18.34
N HIS A 103 -3.10 4.44 -18.50
CA HIS A 103 -2.46 4.95 -19.71
C HIS A 103 -3.14 4.38 -20.97
N ASN A 104 -3.58 5.27 -21.87
CA ASN A 104 -4.31 4.99 -23.11
C ASN A 104 -5.86 4.89 -23.02
N GLY A 105 -6.48 5.43 -21.96
CA GLY A 105 -7.94 5.50 -21.86
C GLY A 105 -8.61 4.15 -21.60
N CYS A 106 -7.82 3.13 -21.28
CA CYS A 106 -8.30 1.81 -20.93
C CYS A 106 -8.82 1.82 -19.50
N ILE A 107 -10.07 1.39 -19.32
CA ILE A 107 -10.66 1.14 -17.99
C ILE A 107 -9.90 -0.06 -17.37
N PRO A 108 -9.36 0.07 -16.15
CA PRO A 108 -8.71 -1.04 -15.46
C PRO A 108 -9.65 -2.25 -15.40
N LYS A 109 -9.13 -3.43 -15.76
CA LYS A 109 -9.92 -4.66 -15.67
C LYS A 109 -10.21 -4.98 -14.19
N PRO A 110 -11.45 -5.38 -13.84
CA PRO A 110 -11.76 -5.77 -12.48
C PRO A 110 -10.92 -6.98 -12.06
N ASN A 111 -10.18 -6.84 -10.97
CA ASN A 111 -9.23 -7.86 -10.48
C ASN A 111 -9.76 -8.67 -9.27
N LEU A 112 -10.92 -8.29 -8.71
CA LEU A 112 -11.47 -8.89 -7.49
C LEU A 112 -11.61 -10.41 -7.60
N TRP A 113 -12.32 -10.90 -8.61
CA TRP A 113 -12.58 -12.33 -8.77
C TRP A 113 -11.32 -13.16 -9.07
N ILE A 114 -10.36 -12.56 -9.77
CA ILE A 114 -9.08 -13.19 -10.06
C ILE A 114 -8.31 -13.37 -8.75
N LYS A 115 -8.20 -12.30 -7.95
CA LYS A 115 -7.54 -12.33 -6.64
C LYS A 115 -8.22 -13.27 -5.66
N MET A 116 -9.55 -13.29 -5.61
CA MET A 116 -10.29 -14.23 -4.74
C MET A 116 -9.98 -15.70 -5.08
N ARG A 117 -9.94 -16.06 -6.36
CA ARG A 117 -9.57 -17.43 -6.78
C ARG A 117 -8.11 -17.76 -6.47
N GLN A 118 -7.19 -16.81 -6.71
CA GLN A 118 -5.79 -16.98 -6.33
C GLN A 118 -5.65 -17.24 -4.83
N TYR A 119 -6.28 -16.43 -3.98
CA TYR A 119 -6.23 -16.62 -2.54
C TYR A 119 -6.86 -17.94 -2.10
N PHE A 120 -8.00 -18.32 -2.68
CA PHE A 120 -8.63 -19.61 -2.40
C PHE A 120 -7.70 -20.78 -2.74
N SER A 121 -6.95 -20.70 -3.84
CA SER A 121 -5.98 -21.74 -4.23
C SER A 121 -4.77 -21.87 -3.30
N LEU A 122 -4.49 -20.85 -2.49
CA LEU A 122 -3.41 -20.87 -1.50
C LEU A 122 -3.85 -21.46 -0.14
N VAL A 123 -5.16 -21.64 0.08
CA VAL A 123 -5.68 -22.26 1.30
C VAL A 123 -5.40 -23.76 1.25
N ALA A 124 -4.87 -24.31 2.35
CA ALA A 124 -4.64 -25.74 2.48
C ALA A 124 -5.93 -26.53 2.24
N THR A 125 -5.85 -27.58 1.41
CA THR A 125 -6.99 -28.44 1.09
C THR A 125 -7.30 -29.45 2.20
N GLU A 126 -6.35 -29.66 3.12
CA GLU A 126 -6.48 -30.58 4.24
C GLU A 126 -6.07 -29.87 5.53
N PHE A 127 -6.97 -29.84 6.50
CA PHE A 127 -6.68 -29.39 7.86
C PHE A 127 -6.58 -30.63 8.75
N THR A 128 -5.38 -30.99 9.18
CA THR A 128 -5.22 -31.99 10.25
C THR A 128 -5.74 -31.40 11.56
N ASN A 129 -6.62 -32.12 12.24
CA ASN A 129 -7.32 -31.70 13.48
C ASN A 129 -6.42 -31.31 14.67
N GLU A 130 -5.09 -31.39 14.56
CA GLU A 130 -4.17 -31.17 15.67
C GLU A 130 -3.60 -29.75 15.78
N ALA A 131 -3.86 -28.86 14.83
CA ALA A 131 -3.51 -27.44 14.98
C ALA A 131 -4.62 -26.72 15.76
N SER A 132 -4.70 -27.01 17.06
CA SER A 132 -5.44 -26.18 18.01
C SER A 132 -4.86 -24.77 17.93
N ASN A 133 -5.61 -23.82 17.36
CA ASN A 133 -5.29 -22.40 17.44
C ASN A 133 -5.43 -21.97 18.91
N ILE A 134 -4.35 -22.12 19.68
CA ILE A 134 -4.22 -21.52 21.00
C ILE A 134 -4.13 -20.01 20.74
N ARG A 135 -5.23 -19.32 21.03
CA ARG A 135 -5.32 -17.86 21.09
C ARG A 135 -4.55 -17.32 22.29
#